data_AF-A0A2V7GQC8-F1
#
_entry.id   AF-A0A2V7GQC8-F1
#
_cell.length_a   1.000
_cell.length_b   1.000
_cell.length_c   1.000
_cell.angle_alpha   90.00
_cell.angle_beta   90.00
_cell.angle_gamma   90.00
#
_symmetry.space_group_name_H-M   'P 1'
#
loop_
_entity.id
_entity.type
_entity.pdbx_description
1 polymer ?
#
loop_
_entity_poly.entity_id
_entity_poly.type
_entity_poly.pdbx_seq_one_letter_code
_entity_poly.pdbx_strand_id
1 'polypeptide(L)' 'MVTRARDATDRRVVRAKITEAGLRLLDSLDDSIDQTVQQILAHVPKQRLRTLSKLLEAARAGLSG' A
#
# COMPACT_ATOMS: atom_id res chain seq x y z
N MET A 1 -2.72 -4.12 -13.09
CA MET A 1 -2.19 -4.10 -14.48
C MET A 1 -1.14 -3.01 -14.60
N VAL A 2 -0.05 -3.27 -15.32
CA VAL A 2 1.05 -2.29 -15.50
C VAL A 2 1.52 -2.31 -16.95
N THR A 3 1.92 -1.17 -17.48
CA THR A 3 2.68 -1.08 -18.73
C THR A 3 4.15 -0.95 -18.42
N ARG A 4 5.00 -1.46 -19.32
CA ARG A 4 6.45 -1.31 -19.24
C ARG A 4 6.94 -0.50 -20.43
N ALA A 5 7.79 0.48 -20.18
CA ALA A 5 8.45 1.27 -21.21
C ALA A 5 9.94 1.38 -20.91
N ARG A 6 10.77 1.32 -21.95
CA ARG A 6 12.20 1.62 -21.81
C ARG A 6 12.38 3.11 -21.60
N ASP A 7 13.29 3.51 -20.74
CA ASP A 7 13.60 4.91 -20.49
C ASP A 7 14.16 5.56 -21.77
N ALA A 8 13.77 6.81 -22.01
CA ALA A 8 14.16 7.55 -23.21
C ALA A 8 15.64 7.97 -23.19
N THR A 9 16.23 8.09 -22.00
CA THR A 9 17.62 8.52 -21.75
C THR A 9 18.55 7.31 -21.69
N ASP A 10 18.13 6.23 -21.03
CA ASP A 10 18.87 4.96 -20.99
C ASP A 10 17.97 3.75 -21.28
N ARG A 11 18.10 3.18 -22.48
CA ARG A 11 17.27 2.06 -22.93
C ARG A 11 17.47 0.76 -22.12
N ARG A 12 18.49 0.68 -21.27
CA ARG A 12 18.71 -0.43 -20.32
C ARG A 12 17.76 -0.36 -19.12
N VAL A 13 17.24 0.83 -18.82
CA VAL A 13 16.26 1.05 -17.75
C VAL A 13 14.86 0.74 -18.29
N VAL A 14 14.13 -0.14 -17.61
CA VAL A 14 12.72 -0.40 -17.88
C VAL A 14 11.90 0.15 -16.72
N ARG A 15 11.02 1.11 -17.03
CA ARG A 15 10.07 1.67 -16.06
C ARG A 15 8.74 0.96 -16.17
N ALA A 16 8.12 0.69 -15.03
CA ALA A 16 6.74 0.25 -14.96
C ALA A 16 5.85 1.45 -14.60
N LYS A 17 4.71 1.57 -15.30
CA LYS A 17 3.66 2.54 -14.98
C LYS A 17 2.37 1.77 -14.73
N ILE A 18 1.67 2.10 -13.65
CA ILE A 18 0.34 1.56 -13.41
C ILE A 18 -0.62 2.08 -14.49
N THR A 19 -1.47 1.20 -15.01
CA THR A 19 -2.48 1.61 -16.00
C THR A 19 -3.74 2.11 -15.31
N GLU A 20 -4.58 2.86 -16.02
CA GLU A 20 -5.91 3.25 -15.54
C GLU A 20 -6.76 2.06 -15.10
N ALA A 21 -6.71 0.95 -15.85
CA ALA A 21 -7.39 -0.29 -15.45
C ALA A 21 -6.75 -0.92 -14.19
N GLY A 22 -5.43 -0.75 -14.02
CA GLY A 22 -4.73 -1.16 -12.81
C GLY A 22 -5.11 -0.32 -11.59
N LEU A 23 -5.31 0.99 -11.76
CA LEU A 23 -5.81 1.88 -10.72
C LEU A 23 -7.24 1.52 -10.31
N ARG A 24 -8.15 1.36 -11.28
CA ARG A 24 -9.54 0.94 -10.97
C ARG A 24 -9.61 -0.40 -10.23
N LEU A 25 -8.73 -1.34 -10.57
CA LEU A 25 -8.63 -2.60 -9.83
C LEU A 25 -8.12 -2.36 -8.40
N LEU A 26 -7.12 -1.50 -8.23
CA LEU A 26 -6.59 -1.16 -6.91
C LEU A 26 -7.68 -0.51 -6.04
N ASP A 27 -8.44 0.44 -6.58
CA ASP A 27 -9.55 1.08 -5.87
C ASP A 27 -10.61 0.06 -5.42
N SER A 28 -10.89 -0.96 -6.22
CA SER A 28 -11.85 -2.01 -5.85
C SER A 28 -11.40 -2.89 -4.68
N LEU A 29 -10.11 -2.83 -4.30
CA LEU A 29 -9.56 -3.60 -3.19
C LEU A 29 -9.71 -2.87 -1.85
N ASP A 30 -9.91 -1.54 -1.84
CA ASP A 30 -9.95 -0.74 -0.61
C ASP A 30 -10.98 -1.31 0.39
N ASP A 31 -12.21 -1.55 -0.06
CA ASP A 31 -13.27 -2.11 0.78
C ASP A 31 -12.93 -3.51 1.31
N SER A 32 -12.33 -4.35 0.48
CA SER A 32 -11.98 -5.73 0.85
C SER A 32 -10.83 -5.77 1.86
N ILE A 33 -9.84 -4.88 1.70
CA ILE A 33 -8.72 -4.71 2.62
C ILE A 33 -9.26 -4.22 3.96
N ASP A 34 -10.10 -3.17 3.95
CA ASP A 34 -10.67 -2.59 5.16
C ASP A 34 -11.50 -3.60 5.95
N GLN A 35 -12.36 -4.36 5.29
CA GLN A 35 -13.14 -5.42 5.93
C GLN A 35 -12.24 -6.49 6.56
N THR A 36 -11.20 -6.93 5.86
CA THR A 36 -10.26 -7.94 6.35
C THR A 36 -9.51 -7.42 7.59
N VAL A 37 -9.01 -6.19 7.54
CA VAL A 37 -8.31 -5.56 8.67
C VAL A 37 -9.25 -5.41 9.87
N GLN A 38 -10.49 -4.95 9.65
CA GLN A 38 -11.50 -4.85 10.70
C GLN A 38 -11.81 -6.20 11.34
N GLN A 39 -11.92 -7.27 10.56
CA GLN A 39 -12.18 -8.62 11.07
C GLN A 39 -11.02 -9.15 11.92
N ILE A 40 -9.78 -9.06 11.41
CA ILE A 40 -8.59 -9.56 12.12
C ILE A 40 -8.42 -8.82 13.46
N LEU A 41 -8.73 -7.52 13.48
CA LEU A 41 -8.52 -6.66 14.63
C LEU A 41 -9.80 -6.38 15.44
N ALA A 42 -10.90 -7.07 15.15
CA ALA A 42 -12.20 -6.82 15.77
C ALA A 42 -12.17 -6.93 17.31
N HIS A 43 -11.29 -7.77 17.84
CA HIS A 43 -11.11 -8.01 19.27
C HIS A 43 -10.29 -6.91 19.98
N VAL A 44 -9.71 -5.96 19.24
CA VAL A 44 -8.83 -4.93 19.80
C VAL A 44 -9.60 -3.62 20.01
N PRO A 45 -9.65 -3.07 21.24
CA PRO A 45 -10.30 -1.80 21.50
C PRO A 45 -9.67 -0.64 20.69
N LYS A 46 -10.50 0.32 20.24
CA LYS A 46 -10.06 1.48 19.44
C LYS A 46 -8.85 2.23 20.01
N GLN A 47 -8.78 2.38 21.33
CA GLN A 47 -7.63 3.05 21.97
C GLN A 47 -6.32 2.26 21.79
N ARG A 48 -6.37 0.93 21.88
CA ARG A 48 -5.21 0.07 21.65
C ARG A 48 -4.83 0.06 20.17
N LEU A 49 -5.80 0.08 19.25
CA LEU A 49 -5.52 0.23 17.81
C LEU A 49 -4.80 1.53 17.47
N ARG A 50 -5.21 2.66 18.05
CA ARG A 50 -4.51 3.94 17.90
C ARG A 50 -3.06 3.87 18.39
N THR A 51 -2.83 3.18 19.49
CA THR A 51 -1.49 2.98 20.05
C THR A 51 -0.64 2.11 19.11
N LEU A 52 -1.20 1.01 18.61
CA LEU A 52 -0.55 0.13 17.65
C LEU A 52 -0.16 0.87 16.36
N SER A 53 -1.04 1.70 15.79
CA SER A 53 -0.74 2.49 14.58
C SER A 53 0.48 3.38 14.79
N LYS A 54 0.52 4.13 15.90
CA LYS A 54 1.65 5.02 16.24
C LYS A 54 2.97 4.26 16.37
N LEU A 55 2.96 3.08 16.98
CA LEU A 55 4.16 2.25 17.12
C LEU A 55 4.67 1.76 15.76
N LEU A 56 3.75 1.33 14.88
CA LEU A 56 4.11 0.91 13.52
C LEU A 56 4.62 2.07 12.66
N GLU A 57 4.04 3.27 12.81
CA GLU A 57 4.53 4.49 12.17
C GLU A 57 5.95 4.82 12.62
N ALA A 58 6.22 4.82 13.94
CA ALA A 58 7.55 5.07 14.49
C ALA A 58 8.58 4.03 14.00
N ALA A 59 8.21 2.75 13.97
CA ALA A 59 9.08 1.68 13.47
C ALA A 59 9.44 1.87 11.99
N ARG A 60 8.48 2.24 11.14
CA ARG A 60 8.73 2.52 9.71
C ARG A 60 9.60 3.76 9.50
N ALA A 61 9.40 4.80 10.30
CA ALA A 61 10.24 5.99 10.25
C ALA A 61 11.70 5.65 10.64
N GLY A 62 11.88 4.82 11.65
CA GLY A 62 13.21 4.33 12.07
C GLY A 62 13.91 3.42 11.05
N LEU A 63 13.16 2.76 10.16
CA LEU A 63 13.72 1.95 9.06
C LEU A 63 14.18 2.78 7.86
N SER A 64 13.85 4.08 7.83
CA SER A 64 14.18 4.99 6.73
C SER A 64 15.41 5.87 6.99
N GLY A 65 16.16 5.58 8.07
CA GLY A 65 17.45 6.21 8.40
C GLY A 65 18.59 5.20 8.37
#